data_AF-A0A3R9M383-F1
#
_entry.id   AF-A0A3R9M383-F1
#
_cell.length_a   1.000
_cell.length_b   1.000
_cell.length_c   1.000
_cell.angle_alpha   90.00
_cell.angle_beta   90.00
_cell.angle_gamma   90.00
#
_symmetry.space_group_name_H-M   'P 1'
#
loop_
_entity.id
_entity.type
_entity.pdbx_description
1 polymer ?
#
loop_
_entity_poly.entity_id
_entity_poly.type
_entity_poly.pdbx_seq_one_letter_code
_entity_poly.pdbx_strand_id
1 'polypeptide(L)'
;MNMTKDTVLEVHNLRRSFDKKEVVRDVSFTVEKGEVFGFLGPNGAGKTTIIRMILGLIKRDSGTVTINGYSIDDQFMEAIRHVGAIVETPSFYTHLSGYANLTLIRNLHPHIAKQRIDEVLEMVHLSKVAKRKVSTYSLGMKQRLGLARALLQHPTIVFLDEPTNGLDPQGILEMREMITTLAQEQQITFIITSHILHEIEQVCDRVAILREGSIIANGFVKELLASDDEAIELRTKQLEASEKIATSMTFVKSITRSESSLVVKIEKGFSSQLNKKLVEAGIDVEYVIPQQQSLEKLFLQLTDGGQVS
;
A
#
# COMPACT_ATOMS: atom_id res chain seq x y z
N MET A 1 5.58 1.33 28.67
CA MET A 1 5.54 -0.14 28.80
C MET A 1 5.38 -0.67 27.38
N ASN A 2 6.49 -1.09 26.77
CA ASN A 2 6.59 -1.36 25.33
C ASN A 2 5.73 -2.57 24.99
N MET A 3 4.66 -2.36 24.21
CA MET A 3 4.02 -3.43 23.46
C MET A 3 4.99 -3.86 22.37
N THR A 4 5.81 -4.89 22.65
CA THR A 4 6.51 -5.63 21.60
C THR A 4 5.44 -6.32 20.76
N LYS A 5 5.02 -5.68 19.68
CA LYS A 5 4.19 -6.34 18.68
C LYS A 5 5.02 -7.46 18.02
N ASP A 6 4.40 -8.61 17.83
CA ASP A 6 5.03 -9.79 17.23
C ASP A 6 5.51 -9.46 15.81
N THR A 7 6.82 -9.32 15.64
CA THR A 7 7.42 -9.04 14.32
C THR A 7 7.44 -10.32 13.49
N VAL A 8 6.87 -10.27 12.28
CA VAL A 8 6.76 -11.44 11.38
C VAL A 8 7.74 -11.39 10.21
N LEU A 9 8.21 -10.20 9.84
CA LEU A 9 9.26 -10.00 8.85
C LEU A 9 10.26 -8.97 9.35
N GLU A 10 11.53 -9.31 9.26
CA GLU A 10 12.66 -8.41 9.50
C GLU A 10 13.55 -8.42 8.26
N VAL A 11 13.88 -7.23 7.78
CA VAL A 11 14.79 -7.02 6.66
C VAL A 11 15.85 -6.02 7.10
N HIS A 12 17.12 -6.39 6.97
CA HIS A 12 18.24 -5.54 7.35
C HIS A 12 19.24 -5.41 6.20
N ASN A 13 19.54 -4.15 5.84
CA ASN A 13 20.56 -3.70 4.90
C ASN A 13 20.53 -4.46 3.57
N LEU A 14 19.32 -4.66 3.04
CA LEU A 14 19.10 -5.43 1.82
C LEU A 14 19.67 -4.69 0.61
N ARG A 15 20.55 -5.33 -0.16
CA ARG A 15 21.17 -4.75 -1.36
C ARG A 15 21.13 -5.68 -2.55
N ARG A 16 20.98 -5.09 -3.75
CA ARG A 16 21.04 -5.82 -5.01
C ARG A 16 21.46 -4.96 -6.19
N SER A 17 22.43 -5.48 -6.93
CA SER A 17 22.93 -4.97 -8.19
C SER A 17 22.67 -5.96 -9.31
N PHE A 18 22.35 -5.43 -10.49
CA PHE A 18 22.38 -6.17 -11.74
C PHE A 18 23.46 -5.55 -12.61
N ASP A 19 24.43 -6.37 -13.01
CA ASP A 19 25.67 -5.93 -13.66
C ASP A 19 26.38 -4.84 -12.85
N LYS A 20 26.33 -3.59 -13.32
CA LYS A 20 26.94 -2.42 -12.65
C LYS A 20 25.91 -1.45 -12.07
N LYS A 21 24.61 -1.78 -12.15
CA LYS A 21 23.53 -0.93 -11.68
C LYS A 21 22.97 -1.48 -10.37
N GLU A 22 23.16 -0.72 -9.29
CA GLU A 22 22.51 -0.99 -8.02
C GLU A 22 21.02 -0.64 -8.12
N VAL A 23 20.16 -1.64 -7.93
CA VAL A 23 18.70 -1.54 -8.03
C VAL A 23 18.04 -1.43 -6.66
N VAL A 24 18.65 -2.02 -5.63
CA VAL A 24 18.22 -1.90 -4.24
C VAL A 24 19.42 -1.50 -3.40
N ARG A 25 19.29 -0.38 -2.68
CA ARG A 25 20.34 0.27 -1.89
C ARG A 25 19.85 0.38 -0.45
N ASP A 26 20.41 -0.47 0.40
CA ASP A 26 20.29 -0.39 1.85
C ASP A 26 18.84 -0.30 2.37
N VAL A 27 18.05 -1.31 2.05
CA VAL A 27 16.65 -1.38 2.48
C VAL A 27 16.55 -2.13 3.81
N SER A 28 16.05 -1.44 4.83
CA SER A 28 15.80 -1.97 6.17
C SER A 28 14.41 -1.61 6.65
N PHE A 29 13.63 -2.60 7.08
CA PHE A 29 12.30 -2.42 7.65
C PHE A 29 11.85 -3.68 8.39
N THR A 30 10.84 -3.54 9.24
CA THR A 30 10.16 -4.65 9.91
C THR A 30 8.68 -4.61 9.59
N VAL A 31 7.98 -5.74 9.70
CA VAL A 31 6.52 -5.84 9.56
C VAL A 31 5.95 -6.65 10.71
N GLU A 32 4.86 -6.16 11.27
CA GLU A 32 4.21 -6.70 12.45
C GLU A 32 3.07 -7.65 12.06
N LYS A 33 2.71 -8.55 12.98
CA LYS A 33 1.61 -9.50 12.78
C LYS A 33 0.27 -8.78 12.56
N GLY A 34 -0.49 -9.22 11.56
CA GLY A 34 -1.80 -8.66 11.21
C GLY A 34 -1.76 -7.28 10.54
N GLU A 35 -0.56 -6.76 10.28
CA GLU A 35 -0.36 -5.47 9.62
C GLU A 35 -0.52 -5.60 8.09
N VAL A 36 -1.09 -4.56 7.47
CA VAL A 36 -1.01 -4.37 6.02
C VAL A 36 0.08 -3.34 5.71
N PHE A 37 1.21 -3.80 5.20
CA PHE A 37 2.38 -2.99 4.89
C PHE A 37 2.49 -2.71 3.38
N GLY A 38 2.56 -1.44 3.01
CA GLY A 38 2.62 -0.99 1.62
C GLY A 38 4.01 -0.54 1.17
N PHE A 39 4.50 -1.09 0.07
CA PHE A 39 5.61 -0.51 -0.67
C PHE A 39 5.11 0.41 -1.77
N LEU A 40 5.60 1.64 -1.73
CA LEU A 40 5.16 2.70 -2.61
C LEU A 40 6.33 3.29 -3.39
N GLY A 41 6.13 3.61 -4.66
CA GLY A 41 7.16 4.28 -5.45
C GLY A 41 6.94 4.07 -6.95
N PRO A 42 7.66 4.80 -7.81
CA PRO A 42 7.52 4.69 -9.25
C PRO A 42 7.96 3.32 -9.76
N ASN A 43 7.63 3.04 -11.02
CA ASN A 43 8.14 1.85 -11.71
C ASN A 43 9.68 1.91 -11.76
N GLY A 44 10.32 0.78 -11.43
CA GLY A 44 11.78 0.71 -11.34
C GLY A 44 12.37 1.16 -10.00
N ALA A 45 11.56 1.53 -9.00
CA ALA A 45 12.05 1.89 -7.66
C ALA A 45 12.63 0.71 -6.84
N GLY A 46 12.51 -0.54 -7.34
CA GLY A 46 13.04 -1.74 -6.69
C GLY A 46 12.01 -2.59 -5.93
N LYS A 47 10.72 -2.20 -5.91
CA LYS A 47 9.61 -2.89 -5.20
C LYS A 47 9.58 -4.41 -5.43
N THR A 48 9.39 -4.85 -6.67
CA THR A 48 9.37 -6.27 -7.05
C THR A 48 10.71 -6.96 -6.79
N THR A 49 11.84 -6.27 -6.94
CA THR A 49 13.18 -6.81 -6.65
C THR A 49 13.33 -7.11 -5.17
N ILE A 50 12.86 -6.23 -4.28
CA ILE A 50 12.84 -6.43 -2.83
C ILE A 50 12.00 -7.65 -2.47
N ILE A 51 10.77 -7.75 -2.99
CA ILE A 51 9.90 -8.93 -2.76
C ILE A 51 10.59 -10.21 -3.22
N ARG A 52 11.17 -10.23 -4.43
CA ARG A 52 11.87 -11.42 -4.95
C ARG A 52 13.05 -11.83 -4.09
N MET A 53 13.79 -10.88 -3.50
CA MET A 53 14.87 -11.19 -2.58
C MET A 53 14.38 -11.80 -1.27
N ILE A 54 13.30 -11.24 -0.71
CA ILE A 54 12.69 -11.74 0.53
C ILE A 54 12.15 -13.17 0.34
N LEU A 55 11.56 -13.45 -0.82
CA LEU A 55 11.04 -14.77 -1.19
C LEU A 55 12.14 -15.75 -1.67
N GLY A 56 13.40 -15.34 -1.71
CA GLY A 56 14.52 -16.16 -2.21
C GLY A 56 14.47 -16.48 -3.71
N LEU A 57 13.64 -15.78 -4.49
CA LEU A 57 13.52 -15.95 -5.94
C LEU A 57 14.72 -15.36 -6.70
N ILE A 58 15.43 -14.41 -6.10
CA ILE A 58 16.71 -13.89 -6.60
C ILE A 58 17.70 -13.77 -5.45
N LYS A 59 19.00 -13.87 -5.76
CA LYS A 59 20.07 -13.67 -4.78
C LYS A 59 20.14 -12.20 -4.36
N ARG A 60 20.46 -11.99 -3.08
CA ARG A 60 20.87 -10.72 -2.49
C ARG A 60 22.38 -10.56 -2.66
N ASP A 61 22.86 -9.33 -2.76
CA ASP A 61 24.30 -9.05 -2.69
C ASP A 61 24.76 -8.97 -1.23
N SER A 62 23.92 -8.41 -0.37
CA SER A 62 24.09 -8.38 1.09
C SER A 62 22.75 -8.13 1.80
N GLY A 63 22.78 -8.20 3.12
CA GLY A 63 21.62 -8.01 3.99
C GLY A 63 20.98 -9.32 4.41
N THR A 64 20.20 -9.27 5.49
CA THR A 64 19.55 -10.43 6.12
C THR A 64 18.04 -10.29 6.05
N VAL A 65 17.35 -11.43 5.99
CA VAL A 65 15.89 -11.50 6.00
C VAL A 65 15.46 -12.64 6.91
N THR A 66 14.57 -12.32 7.84
CA THR A 66 14.01 -13.25 8.81
C THR A 66 12.49 -13.23 8.71
N ILE A 67 11.86 -14.41 8.61
CA ILE A 67 10.39 -14.55 8.55
C ILE A 67 9.96 -15.43 9.73
N ASN A 68 9.09 -14.91 10.60
CA ASN A 68 8.67 -15.57 11.85
C ASN A 68 9.86 -16.10 12.70
N GLY A 69 10.96 -15.35 12.74
CA GLY A 69 12.18 -15.77 13.45
C GLY A 69 13.09 -16.75 12.70
N TYR A 70 12.71 -17.20 11.50
CA TYR A 70 13.53 -18.08 10.66
C TYR A 70 14.31 -17.29 9.61
N SER A 71 15.64 -17.45 9.61
CA SER A 71 16.53 -16.91 8.58
C SER A 71 16.23 -17.54 7.21
N ILE A 72 16.04 -16.75 6.16
CA ILE A 72 15.87 -17.32 4.80
C ILE A 72 17.17 -17.90 4.23
N ASP A 73 18.32 -17.57 4.83
CA ASP A 73 19.63 -18.10 4.44
C ASP A 73 19.87 -19.51 5.02
N ASP A 74 19.55 -19.68 6.30
CA ASP A 74 19.89 -20.90 7.05
C ASP A 74 18.69 -21.85 7.22
N GLN A 75 17.47 -21.30 7.21
CA GLN A 75 16.23 -21.99 7.58
C GLN A 75 15.12 -21.76 6.54
N PHE A 76 15.50 -21.70 5.26
CA PHE A 76 14.62 -21.34 4.15
C PHE A 76 13.27 -22.08 4.15
N MET A 77 13.26 -23.39 4.36
CA MET A 77 12.02 -24.20 4.35
C MET A 77 11.09 -23.84 5.52
N GLU A 78 11.64 -23.55 6.70
CA GLU A 78 10.86 -23.11 7.86
C GLU A 78 10.38 -21.66 7.70
N ALA A 79 11.12 -20.81 7.00
CA ALA A 79 10.66 -19.46 6.68
C ALA A 79 9.51 -19.48 5.65
N ILE A 80 9.70 -20.14 4.50
CA ILE A 80 8.79 -20.05 3.34
C ILE A 80 7.48 -20.82 3.53
N ARG A 81 7.44 -21.86 4.38
CA ARG A 81 6.18 -22.56 4.70
C ARG A 81 5.10 -21.65 5.31
N HIS A 82 5.50 -20.49 5.85
CA HIS A 82 4.59 -19.50 6.42
C HIS A 82 4.19 -18.39 5.44
N VAL A 83 4.63 -18.49 4.18
CA VAL A 83 4.50 -17.43 3.19
C VAL A 83 3.51 -17.81 2.09
N GLY A 84 2.53 -16.94 1.86
CA GLY A 84 1.75 -16.91 0.63
C GLY A 84 2.31 -15.84 -0.31
N ALA A 85 2.29 -16.06 -1.62
CA ALA A 85 2.76 -15.04 -2.55
C ALA A 85 2.03 -15.05 -3.90
N ILE A 86 1.75 -13.85 -4.39
CA ILE A 86 1.43 -13.55 -5.78
C ILE A 86 2.49 -12.55 -6.25
N VAL A 87 3.46 -13.04 -7.02
CA VAL A 87 4.49 -12.21 -7.65
C VAL A 87 4.17 -12.13 -9.12
N GLU A 88 4.06 -10.92 -9.65
CA GLU A 88 3.51 -10.66 -11.00
C GLU A 88 2.09 -11.25 -11.18
N THR A 89 1.73 -11.61 -12.42
CA THR A 89 0.40 -12.13 -12.73
C THR A 89 0.28 -13.62 -12.39
N PRO A 90 -0.74 -14.04 -11.61
CA PRO A 90 -0.92 -15.44 -11.29
C PRO A 90 -1.25 -16.26 -12.55
N SER A 91 -0.45 -17.32 -12.77
CA SER A 91 -0.64 -18.26 -13.89
C SER A 91 -1.39 -19.51 -13.45
N PHE A 92 -2.38 -19.91 -14.26
CA PHE A 92 -3.26 -21.05 -13.99
C PHE A 92 -3.43 -21.94 -15.22
N TYR A 93 -3.76 -23.21 -15.00
CA TYR A 93 -4.23 -24.09 -16.05
C TYR A 93 -5.66 -23.68 -16.43
N THR A 94 -5.77 -22.92 -17.53
CA THR A 94 -7.02 -22.29 -17.97
C THR A 94 -8.11 -23.28 -18.37
N HIS A 95 -7.73 -24.48 -18.83
CA HIS A 95 -8.65 -25.54 -19.18
C HIS A 95 -9.24 -26.28 -17.96
N LEU A 96 -8.63 -26.12 -16.78
CA LEU A 96 -9.11 -26.67 -15.51
C LEU A 96 -10.00 -25.66 -14.78
N SER A 97 -10.79 -26.16 -13.82
CA SER A 97 -11.58 -25.30 -12.94
C SER A 97 -10.73 -24.62 -11.87
N GLY A 98 -11.25 -23.56 -11.24
CA GLY A 98 -10.58 -22.92 -10.09
C GLY A 98 -10.30 -23.92 -8.97
N TYR A 99 -11.29 -24.75 -8.63
CA TYR A 99 -11.16 -25.82 -7.64
C TYR A 99 -10.08 -26.84 -8.02
N ALA A 100 -10.02 -27.24 -9.30
CA ALA A 100 -9.01 -28.17 -9.79
C ALA A 100 -7.60 -27.57 -9.74
N ASN A 101 -7.44 -26.29 -10.08
CA ASN A 101 -6.16 -25.59 -9.94
C ASN A 101 -5.67 -25.60 -8.48
N LEU A 102 -6.55 -25.30 -7.51
CA LEU A 102 -6.18 -25.36 -6.08
C LEU A 102 -5.91 -26.80 -5.61
N THR A 103 -6.65 -27.78 -6.14
CA THR A 103 -6.42 -29.20 -5.86
C THR A 103 -5.03 -29.67 -6.29
N LEU A 104 -4.53 -29.20 -7.44
CA LEU A 104 -3.17 -29.52 -7.90
C LEU A 104 -2.12 -29.05 -6.91
N ILE A 105 -2.24 -27.81 -6.42
CA ILE A 105 -1.31 -27.26 -5.42
C ILE A 105 -1.43 -28.03 -4.10
N ARG A 106 -2.64 -28.30 -3.62
CA ARG A 106 -2.85 -29.09 -2.40
C ARG A 106 -2.20 -30.49 -2.50
N ASN A 107 -2.22 -31.13 -3.67
CA ASN A 107 -1.59 -32.44 -3.84
C ASN A 107 -0.06 -32.41 -3.62
N LEU A 108 0.59 -31.26 -3.80
CA LEU A 108 2.01 -31.06 -3.48
C LEU A 108 2.24 -30.86 -1.97
N HIS A 109 1.19 -30.55 -1.22
CA HIS A 109 1.22 -30.26 0.21
C HIS A 109 0.17 -31.15 0.94
N PRO A 110 0.42 -32.47 1.05
CA PRO A 110 -0.57 -33.44 1.53
C PRO A 110 -1.00 -33.23 2.99
N HIS A 111 -0.28 -32.42 3.75
CA HIS A 111 -0.66 -32.01 5.11
C HIS A 111 -1.85 -31.02 5.13
N ILE A 112 -2.19 -30.41 3.99
CA ILE A 112 -3.31 -29.48 3.88
C ILE A 112 -4.61 -30.28 3.70
N ALA A 113 -5.57 -30.06 4.61
CA ALA A 113 -6.87 -30.69 4.55
C ALA A 113 -7.61 -30.36 3.24
N LYS A 114 -8.41 -31.30 2.72
CA LYS A 114 -9.17 -31.08 1.48
C LYS A 114 -10.18 -29.94 1.61
N GLN A 115 -10.78 -29.81 2.79
CA GLN A 115 -11.74 -28.78 3.17
C GLN A 115 -11.15 -27.38 3.06
N ARG A 116 -9.83 -27.23 3.21
CA ARG A 116 -9.14 -25.95 3.09
C ARG A 116 -9.36 -25.27 1.75
N ILE A 117 -9.57 -26.05 0.68
CA ILE A 117 -9.88 -25.49 -0.65
C ILE A 117 -11.21 -24.74 -0.63
N ASP A 118 -12.23 -25.31 0.02
CA ASP A 118 -13.55 -24.69 0.11
C ASP A 118 -13.50 -23.41 0.98
N GLU A 119 -12.75 -23.45 2.08
CA GLU A 119 -12.51 -22.29 2.96
C GLU A 119 -11.86 -21.12 2.21
N VAL A 120 -10.74 -21.35 1.50
CA VAL A 120 -10.05 -20.26 0.80
C VAL A 120 -10.86 -19.73 -0.39
N LEU A 121 -11.68 -20.57 -1.02
CA LEU A 121 -12.60 -20.13 -2.08
C LEU A 121 -13.73 -19.25 -1.53
N GLU A 122 -14.18 -19.51 -0.30
CA GLU A 122 -15.16 -18.68 0.39
C GLU A 122 -14.57 -17.33 0.78
N MET A 123 -13.36 -17.33 1.34
CA MET A 123 -12.61 -16.11 1.69
C MET A 123 -12.42 -15.17 0.50
N VAL A 124 -12.27 -15.71 -0.72
CA VAL A 124 -12.10 -14.91 -1.94
C VAL A 124 -13.38 -14.77 -2.79
N HIS A 125 -14.53 -15.15 -2.24
CA HIS A 125 -15.83 -15.06 -2.89
C HIS A 125 -15.94 -15.79 -4.25
N LEU A 126 -15.24 -16.91 -4.42
CA LEU A 126 -15.24 -17.73 -5.65
C LEU A 126 -15.99 -19.07 -5.52
N SER A 127 -16.54 -19.42 -4.36
CA SER A 127 -17.19 -20.73 -4.12
C SER A 127 -18.26 -21.08 -5.16
N LYS A 128 -19.11 -20.12 -5.55
CA LYS A 128 -20.19 -20.33 -6.54
C LYS A 128 -19.70 -20.64 -7.95
N VAL A 129 -18.48 -20.22 -8.28
CA VAL A 129 -17.89 -20.33 -9.63
C VAL A 129 -16.69 -21.26 -9.67
N ALA A 130 -16.28 -21.84 -8.55
CA ALA A 130 -15.07 -22.63 -8.41
C ALA A 130 -14.98 -23.84 -9.36
N LYS A 131 -16.13 -24.40 -9.76
CA LYS A 131 -16.22 -25.54 -10.69
C LYS A 131 -16.15 -25.13 -12.18
N ARG A 132 -16.27 -23.84 -12.51
CA ARG A 132 -16.11 -23.33 -13.88
C ARG A 132 -14.64 -23.29 -14.28
N LYS A 133 -14.37 -23.48 -15.58
CA LYS A 133 -13.02 -23.37 -16.16
C LYS A 133 -12.45 -21.97 -15.97
N VAL A 134 -11.17 -21.88 -15.60
CA VAL A 134 -10.46 -20.61 -15.40
C VAL A 134 -10.32 -19.80 -16.69
N SER A 135 -10.42 -20.43 -17.87
CA SER A 135 -10.52 -19.72 -19.15
C SER A 135 -11.71 -18.77 -19.23
N THR A 136 -12.76 -19.01 -18.43
CA THR A 136 -13.98 -18.17 -18.38
C THR A 136 -13.94 -17.12 -17.28
N TYR A 137 -12.83 -17.03 -16.51
CA TYR A 137 -12.69 -16.09 -15.41
C TYR A 137 -12.24 -14.73 -15.96
N SER A 138 -12.83 -13.66 -15.42
CA SER A 138 -12.29 -12.30 -15.59
C SER A 138 -10.91 -12.17 -14.94
N LEU A 139 -10.20 -11.07 -15.21
CA LEU A 139 -8.92 -10.80 -14.56
C LEU A 139 -9.06 -10.74 -13.03
N GLY A 140 -10.09 -10.06 -12.52
CA GLY A 140 -10.39 -10.02 -11.09
C GLY A 140 -10.64 -11.40 -10.48
N MET A 141 -11.39 -12.27 -11.16
CA MET A 141 -11.58 -13.64 -10.69
C MET A 141 -10.26 -14.43 -10.68
N LYS A 142 -9.33 -14.18 -11.61
CA LYS A 142 -8.00 -14.82 -11.62
C LYS A 142 -7.12 -14.28 -10.48
N GLN A 143 -7.15 -12.98 -10.20
CA GLN A 143 -6.43 -12.40 -9.05
C GLN A 143 -6.94 -12.98 -7.72
N ARG A 144 -8.27 -13.05 -7.56
CA ARG A 144 -8.91 -13.68 -6.39
C ARG A 144 -8.54 -15.16 -6.24
N LEU A 145 -8.50 -15.91 -7.35
CA LEU A 145 -8.00 -17.28 -7.32
C LEU A 145 -6.52 -17.36 -6.94
N GLY A 146 -5.72 -16.36 -7.33
CA GLY A 146 -4.32 -16.20 -6.92
C GLY A 146 -4.19 -16.00 -5.42
N LEU A 147 -5.06 -15.15 -4.85
CA LEU A 147 -5.11 -14.95 -3.41
C LEU A 147 -5.52 -16.23 -2.68
N ALA A 148 -6.53 -16.95 -3.15
CA ALA A 148 -6.90 -18.25 -2.58
C ALA A 148 -5.74 -19.26 -2.64
N ARG A 149 -4.96 -19.27 -3.72
CA ARG A 149 -3.75 -20.10 -3.83
C ARG A 149 -2.71 -19.71 -2.78
N ALA A 150 -2.47 -18.41 -2.59
CA ALA A 150 -1.52 -17.91 -1.60
C ALA A 150 -1.95 -18.26 -0.16
N LEU A 151 -3.26 -18.23 0.13
CA LEU A 151 -3.83 -18.52 1.45
C LEU A 151 -3.92 -20.01 1.80
N LEU A 152 -3.67 -20.89 0.83
CA LEU A 152 -3.94 -22.34 0.96
C LEU A 152 -3.13 -22.99 2.09
N GLN A 153 -1.90 -22.55 2.34
CA GLN A 153 -0.98 -23.15 3.33
C GLN A 153 -1.11 -22.57 4.75
N HIS A 154 -2.18 -21.82 5.05
CA HIS A 154 -2.30 -21.06 6.31
C HIS A 154 -1.09 -20.13 6.55
N PRO A 155 -0.75 -19.26 5.59
CA PRO A 155 0.38 -18.36 5.75
C PRO A 155 0.14 -17.36 6.89
N THR A 156 1.22 -16.98 7.57
CA THR A 156 1.17 -15.83 8.49
C THR A 156 1.41 -14.52 7.75
N ILE A 157 2.06 -14.57 6.59
CA ILE A 157 2.38 -13.40 5.76
C ILE A 157 2.10 -13.69 4.28
N VAL A 158 1.48 -12.73 3.59
CA VAL A 158 1.14 -12.81 2.18
C VAL A 158 1.74 -11.64 1.41
N PHE A 159 2.52 -11.93 0.37
CA PHE A 159 3.09 -10.93 -0.55
C PHE A 159 2.21 -10.80 -1.79
N LEU A 160 1.85 -9.57 -2.13
CA LEU A 160 1.01 -9.23 -3.29
C LEU A 160 1.70 -8.15 -4.12
N ASP A 161 2.21 -8.53 -5.29
CA ASP A 161 2.87 -7.58 -6.21
C ASP A 161 1.84 -6.98 -7.18
N GLU A 162 1.49 -5.69 -7.00
CA GLU A 162 0.51 -4.95 -7.81
C GLU A 162 -0.86 -5.69 -7.94
N PRO A 163 -1.51 -6.09 -6.82
CA PRO A 163 -2.68 -6.99 -6.85
C PRO A 163 -3.93 -6.44 -7.55
N THR A 164 -4.03 -5.11 -7.63
CA THR A 164 -5.15 -4.35 -8.21
C THR A 164 -4.93 -4.01 -9.67
N ASN A 165 -3.74 -4.27 -10.22
CA ASN A 165 -3.39 -3.87 -11.58
C ASN A 165 -4.28 -4.54 -12.63
N GLY A 166 -4.85 -3.73 -13.52
CA GLY A 166 -5.75 -4.15 -14.58
C GLY A 166 -7.17 -4.51 -14.12
N LEU A 167 -7.50 -4.35 -12.83
CA LEU A 167 -8.86 -4.55 -12.33
C LEU A 167 -9.73 -3.33 -12.67
N ASP A 168 -11.02 -3.58 -12.81
CA ASP A 168 -12.03 -2.53 -12.86
C ASP A 168 -12.25 -1.94 -11.45
N PRO A 169 -12.90 -0.77 -11.31
CA PRO A 169 -13.08 -0.12 -10.01
C PRO A 169 -13.76 -1.02 -8.96
N GLN A 170 -14.73 -1.84 -9.38
CA GLN A 170 -15.39 -2.79 -8.49
C GLN A 170 -14.42 -3.88 -8.01
N GLY A 171 -13.59 -4.44 -8.89
CA GLY A 171 -12.59 -5.43 -8.53
C GLY A 171 -11.50 -4.89 -7.58
N ILE A 172 -11.12 -3.62 -7.72
CA ILE A 172 -10.18 -2.95 -6.80
C ILE A 172 -10.78 -2.87 -5.39
N LEU A 173 -12.04 -2.43 -5.29
CA LEU A 173 -12.76 -2.34 -4.02
C LEU A 173 -12.90 -3.71 -3.34
N GLU A 174 -13.31 -4.74 -4.09
CA GLU A 174 -13.42 -6.11 -3.58
C GLU A 174 -12.06 -6.65 -3.11
N MET A 175 -10.98 -6.41 -3.86
CA MET A 175 -9.64 -6.88 -3.47
C MET A 175 -9.17 -6.22 -2.18
N ARG A 176 -9.35 -4.90 -2.05
CA ARG A 176 -9.03 -4.16 -0.83
C ARG A 176 -9.82 -4.69 0.36
N GLU A 177 -11.13 -4.85 0.21
CA GLU A 177 -12.00 -5.32 1.29
C GLU A 177 -11.52 -6.68 1.78
N MET A 178 -11.26 -7.65 0.90
CA MET A 178 -10.73 -8.96 1.30
C MET A 178 -9.39 -8.85 2.04
N ILE A 179 -8.45 -8.03 1.55
CA ILE A 179 -7.13 -7.86 2.20
C ILE A 179 -7.33 -7.32 3.62
N THR A 180 -8.09 -6.24 3.77
CA THR A 180 -8.31 -5.59 5.07
C THR A 180 -9.05 -6.50 6.05
N THR A 181 -10.10 -7.20 5.59
CA THR A 181 -10.85 -8.17 6.40
C THR A 181 -9.97 -9.34 6.82
N LEU A 182 -9.17 -9.92 5.91
CA LEU A 182 -8.27 -11.03 6.24
C LEU A 182 -7.16 -10.61 7.21
N ALA A 183 -6.65 -9.38 7.08
CA ALA A 183 -5.66 -8.86 8.02
C ALA A 183 -6.26 -8.69 9.43
N GLN A 184 -7.45 -8.09 9.52
CA GLN A 184 -8.10 -7.79 10.80
C GLN A 184 -8.65 -9.05 11.49
N GLU A 185 -9.42 -9.86 10.77
CA GLU A 185 -10.15 -11.00 11.36
C GLU A 185 -9.29 -12.26 11.47
N GLN A 186 -8.43 -12.52 10.49
CA GLN A 186 -7.60 -13.74 10.46
C GLN A 186 -6.16 -13.48 10.89
N GLN A 187 -5.81 -12.23 11.23
CA GLN A 187 -4.46 -11.84 11.68
C GLN A 187 -3.36 -12.21 10.68
N ILE A 188 -3.70 -12.16 9.38
CA ILE A 188 -2.75 -12.40 8.28
C ILE A 188 -2.03 -11.08 7.98
N THR A 189 -0.71 -11.10 7.99
CA THR A 189 0.08 -9.94 7.56
C THR A 189 0.12 -9.87 6.03
N PHE A 190 -0.03 -8.67 5.47
CA PHE A 190 0.09 -8.46 4.02
C PHE A 190 1.24 -7.51 3.69
N ILE A 191 1.98 -7.83 2.64
CA ILE A 191 2.93 -6.91 1.99
C ILE A 191 2.46 -6.67 0.58
N ILE A 192 2.16 -5.42 0.28
CA ILE A 192 1.56 -5.03 -1.00
C ILE A 192 2.48 -4.03 -1.68
N THR A 193 2.71 -4.19 -2.97
CA THR A 193 3.31 -3.13 -3.80
C THR A 193 2.21 -2.46 -4.59
N SER A 194 2.29 -1.14 -4.72
CA SER A 194 1.52 -0.40 -5.70
C SER A 194 2.31 0.80 -6.19
N HIS A 195 2.01 1.21 -7.41
CA HIS A 195 2.40 2.52 -7.94
C HIS A 195 1.27 3.55 -7.78
N ILE A 196 0.08 3.12 -7.33
CA ILE A 196 -1.10 3.96 -7.13
C ILE A 196 -1.19 4.32 -5.64
N LEU A 197 -0.81 5.56 -5.35
CA LEU A 197 -0.70 6.14 -4.01
C LEU A 197 -2.01 6.06 -3.22
N HIS A 198 -3.13 6.38 -3.88
CA HIS A 198 -4.45 6.40 -3.27
C HIS A 198 -4.94 5.03 -2.80
N GLU A 199 -4.56 3.95 -3.50
CA GLU A 199 -4.93 2.60 -3.09
C GLU A 199 -4.23 2.23 -1.79
N ILE A 200 -2.93 2.48 -1.71
CA ILE A 200 -2.11 2.20 -0.53
C ILE A 200 -2.62 2.99 0.69
N GLU A 201 -2.98 4.25 0.51
CA GLU A 201 -3.51 5.10 1.58
C GLU A 201 -4.78 4.51 2.22
N GLN A 202 -5.60 3.80 1.44
CA GLN A 202 -6.87 3.22 1.90
C GLN A 202 -6.74 1.79 2.43
N VAL A 203 -5.67 1.07 2.09
CA VAL A 203 -5.50 -0.35 2.39
C VAL A 203 -4.47 -0.58 3.51
N CYS A 204 -3.40 0.23 3.56
CA CYS A 204 -2.24 -0.04 4.39
C CYS A 204 -2.27 0.69 5.73
N ASP A 205 -1.79 0.02 6.78
CA ASP A 205 -1.54 0.62 8.09
C ASP A 205 -0.25 1.44 8.07
N ARG A 206 0.78 0.89 7.43
CA ARG A 206 2.14 1.46 7.35
C ARG A 206 2.67 1.34 5.94
N VAL A 207 3.52 2.29 5.56
CA VAL A 207 4.10 2.32 4.22
C VAL A 207 5.59 2.61 4.25
N ALA A 208 6.31 2.05 3.29
CA ALA A 208 7.65 2.47 2.92
C ALA A 208 7.64 3.05 1.51
N ILE A 209 8.05 4.31 1.41
CA ILE A 209 8.21 5.04 0.14
C ILE A 209 9.61 4.78 -0.38
N LEU A 210 9.69 4.22 -1.59
CA LEU A 210 10.90 3.84 -2.29
C LEU A 210 11.19 4.81 -3.44
N ARG A 211 12.44 5.23 -3.54
CA ARG A 211 12.99 5.95 -4.69
C ARG A 211 14.40 5.46 -4.97
N GLU A 212 14.68 5.14 -6.23
CA GLU A 212 16.02 4.72 -6.69
C GLU A 212 16.66 3.61 -5.83
N GLY A 213 15.84 2.64 -5.41
CA GLY A 213 16.29 1.50 -4.62
C GLY A 213 16.41 1.73 -3.13
N SER A 214 16.13 2.93 -2.61
CA SER A 214 16.25 3.28 -1.18
C SER A 214 14.89 3.66 -0.59
N ILE A 215 14.69 3.41 0.71
CA ILE A 215 13.53 3.93 1.44
C ILE A 215 13.78 5.40 1.79
N ILE A 216 12.91 6.30 1.32
CA ILE A 216 12.97 7.74 1.61
C ILE A 216 12.01 8.17 2.73
N ALA A 217 10.99 7.36 3.02
CA ALA A 217 10.10 7.54 4.16
C ALA A 217 9.52 6.19 4.58
N ASN A 218 9.34 5.97 5.88
CA ASN A 218 8.72 4.78 6.44
C ASN A 218 7.96 5.16 7.71
N GLY A 219 6.68 4.80 7.81
CA GLY A 219 5.86 5.18 8.95
C GLY A 219 4.38 4.87 8.76
N PHE A 220 3.61 4.90 9.85
CA PHE A 220 2.18 4.65 9.78
C PHE A 220 1.53 5.71 8.89
N VAL A 221 0.59 5.30 8.03
CA VAL A 221 -0.06 6.22 7.07
C VAL A 221 -0.69 7.40 7.82
N LYS A 222 -1.34 7.13 8.96
CA LYS A 222 -1.94 8.17 9.81
C LYS A 222 -0.93 9.18 10.35
N GLU A 223 0.28 8.74 10.66
CA GLU A 223 1.35 9.61 11.17
C GLU A 223 2.00 10.41 10.04
N LEU A 224 2.25 9.77 8.90
CA LEU A 224 2.82 10.43 7.71
C LEU A 224 1.88 11.50 7.13
N LEU A 225 0.57 11.32 7.28
CA LEU A 225 -0.44 12.29 6.85
C LEU A 225 -0.88 13.25 7.97
N ALA A 226 -0.40 13.05 9.20
CA ALA A 226 -0.72 13.94 10.30
C ALA A 226 -0.06 15.31 10.06
N SER A 227 -0.87 16.36 10.17
CA SER A 227 -0.43 17.74 10.12
C SER A 227 -1.26 18.53 11.14
N ASP A 228 -0.57 19.34 11.95
CA ASP A 228 -1.21 20.31 12.85
C ASP A 228 -1.87 21.46 12.07
N ASP A 229 -1.57 21.53 10.77
CA ASP A 229 -2.11 22.51 9.85
C ASP A 229 -3.10 21.85 8.88
N GLU A 230 -4.14 22.58 8.52
CA GLU A 230 -4.99 22.28 7.37
C GLU A 230 -4.73 23.29 6.24
N ALA A 231 -4.76 22.83 5.00
CA ALA A 231 -4.79 23.71 3.85
C ALA A 231 -6.23 23.76 3.32
N ILE A 232 -6.69 24.95 2.97
CA ILE A 232 -7.98 25.14 2.28
C ILE A 232 -7.75 25.91 1.00
N GLU A 233 -8.47 25.54 -0.05
CA GLU A 233 -8.57 26.33 -1.27
C GLU A 233 -9.83 27.19 -1.20
N LEU A 234 -9.64 28.50 -1.30
CA LEU A 234 -10.69 29.50 -1.32
C LEU A 234 -10.85 30.00 -2.75
N ARG A 235 -12.06 29.84 -3.30
CA ARG A 235 -12.41 30.40 -4.61
C ARG A 235 -13.26 31.65 -4.42
N THR A 236 -12.79 32.76 -4.98
CA THR A 236 -13.43 34.07 -4.88
C THR A 236 -12.94 34.98 -6.00
N LYS A 237 -13.77 35.93 -6.42
CA LYS A 237 -13.39 36.95 -7.39
C LYS A 237 -12.54 38.06 -6.76
N GLN A 238 -12.63 38.23 -5.44
CA GLN A 238 -11.96 39.27 -4.69
C GLN A 238 -10.63 38.77 -4.07
N LEU A 239 -9.74 38.18 -4.89
CA LEU A 239 -8.50 37.52 -4.42
C LEU A 239 -7.60 38.46 -3.58
N GLU A 240 -7.34 39.68 -4.05
CA GLU A 240 -6.46 40.61 -3.33
C GLU A 240 -7.00 41.06 -1.97
N ALA A 241 -8.31 41.30 -1.89
CA ALA A 241 -8.95 41.65 -0.62
C ALA A 241 -8.93 40.46 0.35
N SER A 242 -9.19 39.27 -0.17
CA SER A 242 -9.18 38.01 0.59
C SER A 242 -7.81 37.68 1.15
N GLU A 243 -6.76 37.85 0.34
CA GLU A 243 -5.37 37.63 0.74
C GLU A 243 -4.95 38.60 1.86
N LYS A 244 -5.32 39.89 1.76
CA LYS A 244 -5.04 40.89 2.82
C LYS A 244 -5.72 40.52 4.15
N ILE A 245 -6.99 40.11 4.10
CA ILE A 245 -7.72 39.71 5.30
C ILE A 245 -7.13 38.43 5.90
N ALA A 246 -6.88 37.41 5.08
CA ALA A 246 -6.26 36.17 5.53
C ALA A 246 -4.89 36.43 6.18
N THR A 247 -4.04 37.26 5.57
CA THR A 247 -2.70 37.59 6.10
C THR A 247 -2.77 38.29 7.47
N SER A 248 -3.87 39.00 7.78
CA SER A 248 -4.04 39.66 9.07
C SER A 248 -4.42 38.71 10.22
N MET A 249 -4.71 37.44 9.93
CA MET A 249 -5.13 36.46 10.93
C MET A 249 -3.93 35.71 11.49
N THR A 250 -3.84 35.60 12.82
CA THR A 250 -2.69 34.95 13.50
C THR A 250 -2.61 33.44 13.26
N PHE A 251 -3.73 32.80 12.96
CA PHE A 251 -3.81 31.36 12.68
C PHE A 251 -3.51 31.01 11.21
N VAL A 252 -3.22 32.00 10.36
CA VAL A 252 -2.83 31.79 8.95
C VAL A 252 -1.30 31.69 8.88
N LYS A 253 -0.79 30.57 8.36
CA LYS A 253 0.64 30.28 8.29
C LYS A 253 1.27 30.63 6.96
N SER A 254 0.56 30.37 5.87
CA SER A 254 1.01 30.72 4.52
C SER A 254 -0.17 30.87 3.57
N ILE A 255 0.02 31.69 2.54
CA ILE A 255 -0.95 31.87 1.45
C ILE A 255 -0.21 31.69 0.13
N THR A 256 -0.82 30.94 -0.78
CA THR A 256 -0.35 30.80 -2.16
C THR A 256 -1.49 31.20 -3.08
N ARG A 257 -1.23 32.18 -3.94
CA ARG A 257 -2.20 32.67 -4.90
C ARG A 257 -2.06 31.95 -6.23
N SER A 258 -3.19 31.49 -6.76
CA SER A 258 -3.36 30.97 -8.11
C SER A 258 -4.16 31.97 -8.97
N GLU A 259 -4.38 31.66 -10.24
CA GLU A 259 -5.13 32.55 -11.15
C GLU A 259 -6.58 32.82 -10.68
N SER A 260 -7.22 31.85 -10.02
CA SER A 260 -8.64 31.95 -9.62
C SER A 260 -8.93 31.50 -8.19
N SER A 261 -7.91 31.19 -7.39
CA SER A 261 -8.07 30.74 -6.01
C SER A 261 -6.91 31.15 -5.11
N LEU A 262 -7.13 31.08 -3.80
CA LEU A 262 -6.12 31.21 -2.75
C LEU A 262 -6.02 29.89 -2.00
N VAL A 263 -4.83 29.29 -1.97
CA VAL A 263 -4.54 28.18 -1.06
C VAL A 263 -4.02 28.77 0.23
N VAL A 264 -4.76 28.61 1.32
CA VAL A 264 -4.42 29.15 2.64
C VAL A 264 -4.09 27.98 3.56
N LYS A 265 -2.87 27.96 4.09
CA LYS A 265 -2.46 27.04 5.15
C LYS A 265 -2.76 27.69 6.49
N ILE A 266 -3.56 27.02 7.31
CA ILE A 266 -4.07 27.53 8.58
C ILE A 266 -3.90 26.49 9.68
N GLU A 267 -3.91 26.95 10.93
CA GLU A 267 -4.06 26.05 12.08
C GLU A 267 -5.38 25.27 11.98
N LYS A 268 -5.32 23.98 12.30
CA LYS A 268 -6.46 23.08 12.18
C LYS A 268 -7.66 23.58 13.00
N GLY A 269 -8.85 23.59 12.38
CA GLY A 269 -10.10 24.01 13.03
C GLY A 269 -10.43 25.50 12.89
N PHE A 270 -9.55 26.32 12.30
CA PHE A 270 -9.79 27.75 12.09
C PHE A 270 -10.43 28.10 10.73
N SER A 271 -10.65 27.13 9.83
CA SER A 271 -11.27 27.35 8.51
C SER A 271 -12.61 28.08 8.57
N SER A 272 -13.46 27.71 9.53
CA SER A 272 -14.76 28.37 9.75
C SER A 272 -14.62 29.84 10.15
N GLN A 273 -13.60 30.18 10.96
CA GLN A 273 -13.35 31.55 11.41
C GLN A 273 -12.83 32.42 10.28
N LEU A 274 -11.93 31.87 9.44
CA LEU A 274 -11.46 32.54 8.24
C LEU A 274 -12.62 32.83 7.28
N ASN A 275 -13.44 31.82 7.00
CA ASN A 275 -14.60 32.00 6.11
C ASN A 275 -15.56 33.08 6.64
N LYS A 276 -15.87 33.05 7.94
CA LYS A 276 -16.71 34.07 8.57
C LYS A 276 -16.12 35.47 8.41
N LYS A 277 -14.81 35.64 8.61
CA LYS A 277 -14.14 36.94 8.48
C LYS A 277 -14.16 37.49 7.05
N LEU A 278 -14.01 36.62 6.05
CA LEU A 278 -14.11 37.00 4.65
C LEU A 278 -15.52 37.51 4.32
N VAL A 279 -16.55 36.75 4.71
CA VAL A 279 -17.95 37.13 4.46
C VAL A 279 -18.34 38.41 5.21
N GLU A 280 -17.91 38.58 6.47
CA GLU A 280 -18.11 39.82 7.24
C GLU A 280 -17.48 41.05 6.57
N ALA A 281 -16.39 40.86 5.83
CA ALA A 281 -15.73 41.91 5.07
C ALA A 281 -16.34 42.14 3.67
N GLY A 282 -17.46 41.49 3.36
CA GLY A 282 -18.15 41.62 2.07
C GLY A 282 -17.49 40.86 0.92
N ILE A 283 -16.68 39.84 1.22
CA ILE A 283 -16.11 38.96 0.20
C ILE A 283 -17.08 37.84 -0.11
N ASP A 284 -17.39 37.68 -1.39
CA ASP A 284 -18.14 36.55 -1.90
C ASP A 284 -17.22 35.33 -2.01
N VAL A 285 -17.41 34.37 -1.10
CA VAL A 285 -16.72 33.08 -1.14
C VAL A 285 -17.58 32.11 -1.94
N GLU A 286 -17.11 31.69 -3.11
CA GLU A 286 -17.84 30.75 -3.99
C GLU A 286 -17.83 29.35 -3.37
N TYR A 287 -16.64 28.84 -3.01
CA TYR A 287 -16.45 27.55 -2.34
C TYR A 287 -15.21 27.57 -1.44
N VAL A 288 -15.25 26.75 -0.39
CA VAL A 288 -14.10 26.42 0.47
C VAL A 288 -13.85 24.93 0.34
N ILE A 289 -12.70 24.54 -0.22
CA ILE A 289 -12.35 23.15 -0.47
C ILE A 289 -11.22 22.74 0.49
N PRO A 290 -11.41 21.76 1.37
CA PRO A 290 -10.32 21.25 2.20
C PRO A 290 -9.30 20.54 1.31
N GLN A 291 -8.05 20.98 1.40
CA GLN A 291 -6.92 20.32 0.75
C GLN A 291 -6.37 19.27 1.71
N GLN A 292 -6.83 18.03 1.53
CA GLN A 292 -6.32 16.90 2.31
C GLN A 292 -4.84 16.65 1.99
N GLN A 293 -4.09 16.25 3.01
CA GLN A 293 -2.80 15.60 2.81
C GLN A 293 -3.05 14.22 2.20
N SER A 294 -2.18 13.83 1.28
CA SER A 294 -2.23 12.51 0.66
C SER A 294 -0.81 11.97 0.53
N LEU A 295 -0.67 10.65 0.41
CA LEU A 295 0.64 10.05 0.16
C LEU A 295 1.27 10.58 -1.15
N GLU A 296 0.45 10.97 -2.13
CA GLU A 296 0.89 11.59 -3.38
C GLU A 296 1.57 12.94 -3.16
N LYS A 297 0.95 13.84 -2.39
CA LYS A 297 1.55 15.14 -2.07
C LYS A 297 2.83 14.97 -1.25
N LEU A 298 2.83 14.03 -0.29
CA LEU A 298 4.02 13.72 0.50
C LEU A 298 5.15 13.18 -0.40
N PHE A 299 4.84 12.27 -1.32
CA PHE A 299 5.80 11.75 -2.28
C PHE A 299 6.43 12.88 -3.10
N LEU A 300 5.60 13.76 -3.70
CA LEU A 300 6.09 14.91 -4.47
C LEU A 300 6.96 15.84 -3.63
N GLN A 301 6.60 16.15 -2.39
CA GLN A 301 7.43 16.99 -1.51
C GLN A 301 8.80 16.37 -1.23
N LEU A 302 8.84 15.05 -0.98
CA LEU A 302 10.08 14.32 -0.76
C LEU A 302 10.90 14.17 -2.04
N THR A 303 10.27 14.21 -3.22
CA THR A 303 10.99 14.10 -4.49
C THR A 303 11.45 15.40 -5.09
N ASP A 304 10.63 16.44 -4.99
CA ASP A 304 10.80 17.76 -5.59
C ASP A 304 11.54 18.73 -4.65
N GLY A 305 11.64 18.40 -3.35
CA GLY A 305 12.45 19.11 -2.36
C GLY A 305 13.97 19.12 -2.63
N GLY A 306 14.41 18.60 -3.77
CA GLY A 306 15.77 18.77 -4.32
C GLY A 306 15.88 19.70 -5.53
N GLN A 307 14.78 20.14 -6.13
CA GLN A 307 14.73 21.11 -7.23
C GLN A 307 13.41 21.89 -7.21
N VAL A 308 13.38 22.98 -6.44
CA VAL A 308 12.52 24.12 -6.76
C VAL A 308 13.45 25.32 -6.91
N SER A 309 13.75 25.61 -8.17
CA SER A 309 14.34 26.87 -8.64
C SER A 309 13.28 27.61 -9.44
#